data_AF-A0A7Y6UEA2-F1
#
_entry.id   AF-A0A7Y6UEA2-F1
#
_cell.length_a   1.000
_cell.length_b   1.000
_cell.length_c   1.000
_cell.angle_alpha   90.00
_cell.angle_beta   90.00
_cell.angle_gamma   90.00
#
_symmetry.space_group_name_H-M   'P 1'
#
loop_
_entity.id
_entity.type
_entity.pdbx_description
1 polymer ?
#
loop_
_entity_poly.entity_id
_entity_poly.type
_entity_poly.pdbx_seq_one_letter_code
_entity_poly.pdbx_strand_id
1 'polypeptide(L)'
;MKLAVALFAIAACGGSPMPAAAPPKPATKCAAVGDQLVSLMSDTAREATEEVDAMRRQIIARCEQDGWSAEAQDCFIHVSTRQEAAEKCASLLTAEQGNALMQQQQQETSPEAPAAPAAAPPETHTSDPCEGGE
;
A
#
# COMPACT_ATOMS: atom_id res chain seq x y z
N MET A 1 -42.48 9.25 -34.19
CA MET A 1 -41.63 8.40 -35.06
C MET A 1 -40.25 9.00 -35.15
N LYS A 2 -39.22 8.12 -35.09
CA LYS A 2 -37.80 8.28 -35.46
C LYS A 2 -36.80 8.67 -34.36
N LEU A 3 -36.21 7.60 -33.82
CA LEU A 3 -34.85 7.45 -33.33
C LEU A 3 -33.81 8.26 -34.14
N ALA A 4 -32.79 8.75 -33.46
CA ALA A 4 -31.44 8.91 -34.03
C ALA A 4 -30.40 8.50 -32.98
N VAL A 5 -29.91 7.27 -33.15
CA VAL A 5 -28.68 6.75 -32.56
C VAL A 5 -27.51 7.46 -33.25
N ALA A 6 -26.59 8.04 -32.49
CA ALA A 6 -25.31 8.53 -33.01
C ALA A 6 -24.17 7.80 -32.30
N LEU A 7 -23.67 6.78 -33.01
CA LEU A 7 -22.37 6.13 -32.81
C LEU A 7 -21.30 7.00 -33.48
N PHE A 8 -20.38 7.55 -32.69
CA PHE A 8 -19.12 8.18 -33.12
C PHE A 8 -18.18 8.13 -31.91
N ALA A 9 -16.90 7.86 -31.96
CA ALA A 9 -15.99 7.23 -32.91
C ALA A 9 -14.74 6.91 -32.07
N ILE A 10 -14.06 5.80 -32.35
CA ILE A 10 -12.78 5.45 -31.74
C ILE A 10 -11.71 6.36 -32.35
N ALA A 11 -11.05 7.18 -31.52
CA ALA A 11 -9.82 7.87 -31.87
C ALA A 11 -8.83 7.77 -30.71
N ALA A 12 -7.78 6.99 -30.95
CA ALA A 12 -6.59 6.90 -30.11
C ALA A 12 -5.84 8.24 -30.08
N CYS A 13 -5.34 8.65 -28.91
CA CYS A 13 -4.01 9.25 -28.71
C CYS A 13 -3.90 9.84 -27.31
N GLY A 14 -2.70 9.74 -26.75
CA GLY A 14 -2.27 10.58 -25.64
C GLY A 14 -1.74 9.72 -24.52
N GLY A 15 -0.46 9.34 -24.61
CA GLY A 15 0.27 8.83 -23.47
C GLY A 15 0.08 9.81 -22.30
N SER A 16 -0.50 9.32 -21.21
CA SER A 16 -0.49 10.06 -19.97
C SER A 16 0.97 10.33 -19.62
N PRO A 17 1.40 11.58 -19.46
CA PRO A 17 2.70 11.86 -18.89
C PRO A 17 2.75 11.13 -17.56
N MET A 18 3.70 10.20 -17.43
CA MET A 18 4.07 9.63 -16.14
C MET A 18 4.27 10.83 -15.20
N PRO A 19 3.50 10.96 -14.11
CA PRO A 19 3.68 12.07 -13.19
C PRO A 19 5.14 12.07 -12.77
N ALA A 20 5.87 13.11 -13.17
CA ALA A 20 7.19 13.35 -12.61
C ALA A 20 7.02 13.35 -11.09
N ALA A 21 7.77 12.50 -10.40
CA ALA A 21 7.77 12.42 -8.95
C ALA A 21 7.84 13.84 -8.38
N ALA A 22 6.77 14.24 -7.68
CA ALA A 22 6.69 15.58 -7.14
C ALA A 22 7.90 15.82 -6.21
N PRO A 23 8.49 17.03 -6.21
CA PRO A 23 9.59 17.35 -5.32
C PRO A 23 9.15 17.11 -3.86
N PRO A 24 10.06 16.63 -2.99
CA PRO A 24 9.71 16.32 -1.61
C PRO A 24 9.16 17.57 -0.93
N LYS A 25 7.96 17.45 -0.34
CA LYS A 25 7.38 18.49 0.51
C LYS A 25 8.39 18.87 1.62
N PRO A 26 8.37 20.12 2.12
CA PRO A 26 9.17 20.50 3.28
C PRO A 26 8.95 19.49 4.40
N ALA A 27 10.04 19.00 4.98
CA ALA A 27 10.01 17.87 5.91
C ALA A 27 9.21 18.25 7.17
N THR A 28 8.05 17.63 7.34
CA THR A 28 7.28 17.67 8.60
C THR A 28 7.86 16.65 9.57
N LYS A 29 7.56 16.77 10.88
CA LYS A 29 7.94 15.71 11.83
C LYS A 29 7.32 14.36 11.43
N CYS A 30 6.09 14.35 10.92
CA CYS A 30 5.48 13.14 10.37
C CYS A 30 6.22 12.59 9.14
N ALA A 31 6.77 13.44 8.27
CA ALA A 31 7.65 13.01 7.19
C ALA A 31 8.88 12.28 7.73
N ALA A 32 9.55 12.85 8.75
CA ALA A 32 10.71 12.23 9.39
C ALA A 32 10.36 10.90 10.09
N VAL A 33 9.18 10.80 10.72
CA VAL A 33 8.65 9.54 11.27
C VAL A 33 8.48 8.50 10.16
N GLY A 34 7.88 8.88 9.03
CA GLY A 34 7.71 8.00 7.88
C GLY A 34 9.04 7.51 7.32
N ASP A 35 10.00 8.42 7.15
CA ASP A 35 11.37 8.08 6.71
C ASP A 35 12.04 7.08 7.67
N GLN A 36 11.97 7.35 8.97
CA GLN A 36 12.63 6.51 9.97
C GLN A 36 12.00 5.12 10.05
N LEU A 37 10.67 5.03 10.14
CA LEU A 37 9.98 3.74 10.23
C LEU A 37 10.23 2.86 9.00
N VAL A 38 10.23 3.46 7.81
CA VAL A 38 10.58 2.76 6.57
C VAL A 38 12.05 2.34 6.56
N SER A 39 12.97 3.19 7.03
CA SER A 39 14.39 2.84 7.16
C SER A 39 14.58 1.60 8.04
N LEU A 40 13.85 1.49 9.16
CA LEU A 40 13.89 0.33 10.06
C LEU A 40 13.35 -0.97 9.44
N MET A 41 12.55 -0.87 8.38
CA MET A 41 12.02 -2.01 7.63
C MET A 41 12.91 -2.37 6.43
N SER A 42 13.66 -1.41 5.91
CA SER A 42 14.40 -1.50 4.64
C SER A 42 15.88 -1.86 4.81
N ASP A 43 16.34 -2.23 6.02
CA ASP A 43 17.72 -2.75 6.22
C ASP A 43 18.07 -3.95 5.30
N THR A 44 17.08 -4.59 4.67
CA THR A 44 17.25 -5.62 3.62
C THR A 44 16.97 -5.13 2.19
N ALA A 45 16.29 -4.00 2.00
CA ALA A 45 15.88 -3.47 0.71
C ALA A 45 16.69 -2.20 0.41
N ARG A 46 17.82 -2.38 -0.30
CA ARG A 46 18.74 -1.29 -0.67
C ARG A 46 18.16 -0.25 -1.64
N GLU A 47 16.93 -0.42 -2.13
CA GLU A 47 16.28 0.50 -3.04
C GLU A 47 14.86 0.84 -2.56
N ALA A 48 14.52 2.14 -2.61
CA ALA A 48 13.15 2.60 -2.45
C ALA A 48 12.32 2.04 -3.61
N THR A 49 11.50 1.04 -3.33
CA THR A 49 10.49 0.56 -4.27
C THR A 49 9.24 1.42 -4.16
N GLU A 50 8.37 1.39 -5.18
CA GLU A 50 7.06 2.05 -5.13
C GLU A 50 6.23 1.61 -3.91
N GLU A 51 6.42 0.37 -3.45
CA GLU A 51 5.79 -0.20 -2.25
C GLU A 51 6.31 0.45 -0.97
N VAL A 52 7.64 0.60 -0.85
CA VAL A 52 8.29 1.32 0.25
C VAL A 52 7.82 2.77 0.32
N ASP A 53 7.70 3.43 -0.84
CA ASP A 53 7.19 4.80 -0.92
C ASP A 53 5.69 4.89 -0.59
N ALA A 54 4.89 3.88 -0.95
CA ALA A 54 3.48 3.80 -0.58
C ALA A 54 3.31 3.67 0.93
N MET A 55 4.09 2.78 1.56
CA MET A 55 4.12 2.58 3.00
C MET A 55 4.53 3.87 3.73
N ARG A 56 5.60 4.53 3.25
CA ARG A 56 6.05 5.83 3.76
C ARG A 56 4.91 6.85 3.77
N ARG A 57 4.20 7.01 2.64
CA ARG A 57 3.07 7.95 2.52
C ARG A 57 1.92 7.62 3.48
N GLN A 58 1.61 6.34 3.67
CA GLN A 58 0.57 5.91 4.59
C GLN A 58 0.92 6.24 6.05
N ILE A 59 2.17 5.99 6.47
CA ILE A 59 2.65 6.33 7.81
C ILE A 59 2.55 7.85 8.06
N ILE A 60 2.98 8.66 7.09
CA ILE A 60 2.86 10.12 7.16
C ILE A 60 1.40 10.53 7.32
N ALA A 61 0.51 9.97 6.49
CA ALA A 61 -0.92 10.29 6.55
C ALA A 61 -1.54 9.92 7.90
N ARG A 62 -1.20 8.76 8.49
CA ARG A 62 -1.67 8.37 9.83
C ARG A 62 -1.15 9.30 10.91
N CYS A 63 0.14 9.63 10.88
CA CYS A 63 0.73 10.57 11.84
C CYS A 63 0.02 11.94 11.81
N GLU A 64 -0.32 12.44 10.62
CA GLU A 64 -1.02 13.72 10.44
C GLU A 64 -2.51 13.64 10.80
N GLN A 65 -3.22 12.63 10.32
CA GLN A 65 -4.68 12.49 10.50
C GLN A 65 -5.06 12.11 11.93
N ASP A 66 -4.30 11.20 12.54
CA ASP A 66 -4.58 10.77 13.91
C ASP A 66 -4.05 11.75 14.95
N GLY A 67 -3.29 12.76 14.53
CA GLY A 67 -2.71 13.78 15.41
C GLY A 67 -1.77 13.18 16.46
N TRP A 68 -0.78 12.40 16.03
CA TRP A 68 0.20 11.80 16.94
C TRP A 68 0.86 12.88 17.80
N SER A 69 1.07 12.58 19.08
CA SER A 69 1.69 13.54 19.99
C SER A 69 3.12 13.87 19.54
N ALA A 70 3.60 15.07 19.88
CA ALA A 70 4.97 15.46 19.58
C ALA A 70 5.99 14.49 20.21
N GLU A 71 5.68 13.97 21.40
CA GLU A 71 6.49 12.97 22.10
C GLU A 71 6.55 11.64 21.33
N ALA A 72 5.41 11.16 20.82
CA ALA A 72 5.38 9.96 19.99
C ALA A 72 6.19 10.14 18.70
N GLN A 73 6.02 11.29 18.02
CA GLN A 73 6.77 11.62 16.81
C GLN A 73 8.28 11.64 17.09
N ASP A 74 8.71 12.32 18.15
CA ASP A 74 10.13 12.41 18.52
C ASP A 74 10.68 11.03 18.90
N CYS A 75 9.91 10.19 19.60
CA CYS A 75 10.30 8.81 19.90
C CYS A 75 10.57 8.02 18.61
N PHE A 76 9.63 8.03 17.66
CA PHE A 76 9.76 7.29 16.41
C PHE A 76 10.92 7.76 15.53
N ILE A 77 11.29 9.04 15.58
CA ILE A 77 12.43 9.59 14.84
C ILE A 77 13.78 9.08 15.39
N HIS A 78 13.86 8.73 16.68
CA HIS A 78 15.14 8.40 17.35
C HIS A 78 15.35 6.90 17.61
N VAL A 79 14.34 6.05 17.41
CA VAL A 79 14.49 4.60 17.55
C VAL A 79 15.33 4.02 16.43
N SER A 80 16.21 3.08 16.76
CA SER A 80 17.14 2.49 15.79
C SER A 80 16.77 1.06 15.40
N THR A 81 15.75 0.48 16.04
CA THR A 81 15.26 -0.87 15.71
C THR A 81 13.74 -0.93 15.74
N ARG A 82 13.16 -1.88 15.00
CA ARG A 82 11.71 -2.16 15.04
C ARG A 82 11.24 -2.56 16.44
N GLN A 83 12.06 -3.29 17.18
CA GLN A 83 11.74 -3.68 18.55
C GLN A 83 11.65 -2.47 19.48
N GLU A 84 12.59 -1.53 19.37
CA GLU A 84 12.51 -0.29 20.14
C GLU A 84 11.29 0.56 19.78
N ALA A 85 10.95 0.64 18.49
CA ALA A 85 9.74 1.33 18.05
C ALA A 85 8.47 0.74 18.71
N ALA A 86 8.37 -0.60 18.75
CA ALA A 86 7.25 -1.30 19.36
C ALA A 86 7.22 -1.19 20.89
N GLU A 87 8.35 -1.30 21.57
CA GLU A 87 8.40 -1.30 23.04
C GLU A 87 8.36 0.11 23.64
N LYS A 88 9.11 1.05 23.05
CA LYS A 88 9.32 2.39 23.62
C LYS A 88 8.30 3.42 23.10
N CYS A 89 7.95 3.34 21.82
CA CYS A 89 7.12 4.38 21.19
C CYS A 89 5.65 4.00 21.07
N ALA A 90 5.32 2.71 20.93
CA ALA A 90 3.92 2.30 20.77
C ALA A 90 3.05 2.65 22.01
N SER A 91 3.65 2.72 23.20
CA SER A 91 2.95 3.15 24.43
C SER A 91 2.58 4.64 24.44
N LEU A 92 3.20 5.46 23.57
CA LEU A 92 2.89 6.87 23.38
C LEU A 92 1.74 7.10 22.39
N LEU A 93 1.34 6.05 21.66
CA LEU A 93 0.18 6.05 20.79
C LEU A 93 -1.08 5.71 21.59
N THR A 94 -2.23 6.22 21.13
CA THR A 94 -3.51 5.71 21.62
C THR A 94 -3.72 4.27 21.14
N ALA A 95 -4.57 3.51 21.81
CA ALA A 95 -4.90 2.14 21.39
C ALA A 95 -5.43 2.09 19.95
N GLU A 96 -6.21 3.09 19.53
CA GLU A 96 -6.72 3.21 18.17
C GLU A 96 -5.61 3.45 17.14
N GLN A 97 -4.68 4.37 17.44
CA GLN A 97 -3.51 4.67 16.61
C GLN A 97 -2.60 3.44 16.45
N GLY A 98 -2.29 2.78 17.56
CA GLY A 98 -1.47 1.56 17.56
C GLY A 98 -2.12 0.43 16.76
N ASN A 99 -3.42 0.20 16.95
CA ASN A 99 -4.17 -0.83 16.22
C ASN A 99 -4.21 -0.56 14.71
N ALA A 100 -4.36 0.70 14.30
CA ALA A 100 -4.34 1.05 12.89
C ALA A 100 -2.97 0.82 12.25
N LEU A 101 -1.89 1.18 12.96
CA LEU A 101 -0.53 0.94 12.50
C LEU A 101 -0.24 -0.57 12.36
N MET A 102 -0.70 -1.38 13.31
CA MET A 102 -0.55 -2.85 13.24
C MET A 102 -1.34 -3.48 12.09
N GLN A 103 -2.58 -3.02 11.85
CA GLN A 103 -3.39 -3.52 10.73
C GLN A 103 -2.72 -3.24 9.38
N GLN A 104 -2.07 -2.08 9.24
CA GLN A 104 -1.35 -1.73 8.03
C GLN A 104 -0.17 -2.69 7.78
N GLN A 105 0.62 -3.01 8.82
CA GLN A 105 1.71 -3.98 8.69
C GLN A 105 1.21 -5.40 8.34
N GLN A 106 0.03 -5.78 8.84
CA GLN A 106 -0.59 -7.06 8.50
C GLN A 106 -1.07 -7.12 7.05
N GLN A 107 -1.56 -6.01 6.50
CA GLN A 107 -1.98 -5.94 5.09
C GLN A 107 -0.79 -6.12 4.13
N GLU A 108 0.38 -5.59 4.48
CA GLU A 108 1.58 -5.70 3.63
C GLU A 108 2.31 -7.05 3.79
N THR A 109 2.17 -7.70 4.95
CA THR A 109 2.78 -9.02 5.20
C THR A 109 1.90 -10.19 4.78
N SER A 110 0.60 -9.95 4.54
CA SER A 110 -0.30 -10.99 4.03
C SER A 110 0.00 -11.20 2.54
N PRO A 111 0.48 -12.39 2.11
CA PRO A 111 0.62 -12.71 0.71
C PRO A 111 -0.77 -12.94 0.11
N GLU A 112 -1.56 -11.88 -0.04
CA GLU A 112 -2.79 -11.98 -0.79
C GLU A 112 -2.42 -12.23 -2.24
N ALA A 113 -2.75 -13.44 -2.68
CA ALA A 113 -2.61 -13.89 -4.06
C ALA A 113 -3.07 -12.79 -5.02
N PRO A 114 -2.39 -12.60 -6.17
CA PRO A 114 -2.75 -11.56 -7.11
C PRO A 114 -4.23 -11.65 -7.40
N ALA A 115 -4.93 -10.52 -7.24
CA ALA A 115 -6.30 -10.36 -7.69
C ALA A 115 -6.37 -10.83 -9.15
N ALA A 116 -6.87 -12.05 -9.35
CA ALA A 116 -7.19 -12.55 -10.66
C ALA A 116 -8.22 -11.57 -11.22
N PRO A 117 -7.99 -10.93 -12.38
CA PRO A 117 -9.02 -10.14 -13.01
C PRO A 117 -10.20 -11.06 -13.30
N ALA A 118 -11.37 -10.67 -12.80
CA ALA A 118 -12.63 -11.30 -13.13
C ALA A 118 -12.84 -11.29 -14.65
N ALA A 119 -12.56 -12.42 -15.32
CA ALA A 119 -13.19 -12.85 -16.58
C ALA A 119 -12.59 -14.18 -17.08
N ALA A 120 -13.08 -15.29 -16.55
CA ALA A 120 -13.37 -16.47 -17.38
C ALA A 120 -14.52 -17.23 -16.70
N PRO A 121 -15.58 -17.63 -17.44
CA PRO A 121 -16.66 -18.44 -16.88
C PRO A 121 -16.12 -19.79 -16.40
N PRO A 122 -16.83 -20.49 -15.48
CA PRO A 122 -16.43 -21.82 -15.04
C PRO A 122 -16.48 -22.77 -16.23
N GLU A 123 -15.32 -23.11 -16.79
CA GLU A 123 -15.18 -24.27 -17.67
C GLU A 123 -15.52 -25.48 -16.80
N THR A 124 -16.72 -25.99 -17.03
CA THR A 124 -17.23 -27.25 -16.51
C THR A 124 -16.15 -28.31 -16.66
N HIS A 125 -15.67 -28.83 -15.53
CA HIS A 125 -14.90 -30.06 -15.47
C HIS A 125 -15.85 -31.18 -15.90
N THR A 126 -15.98 -31.35 -17.22
CA THR A 126 -16.63 -32.53 -17.80
C THR A 126 -15.68 -33.68 -17.53
N SER A 127 -16.13 -34.57 -16.66
CA SER A 127 -15.64 -35.92 -16.58
C SER A 127 -15.55 -36.48 -18.01
N ASP A 128 -14.38 -36.99 -18.39
CA ASP A 128 -14.23 -37.76 -19.62
C ASP A 128 -14.27 -39.25 -19.25
N PRO A 129 -15.42 -39.94 -19.43
CA PRO A 129 -15.48 -41.38 -19.47
C PRO A 129 -15.24 -41.86 -20.92
N CYS A 130 -13.99 -42.17 -21.26
CA CYS A 130 -13.65 -43.09 -22.34
C CYS A 130 -13.04 -44.33 -21.67
N GLU A 131 -13.77 -45.42 -21.41
CA GLU A 131 -14.38 -46.36 -22.36
C GLU A 131 -13.32 -47.06 -23.26
N GLY A 132 -13.04 -48.33 -22.93
CA GLY A 132 -13.07 -49.43 -23.91
C GLY A 132 -11.79 -49.92 -24.60
N GLY A 133 -11.46 -51.20 -24.36
CA GLY A 133 -10.81 -52.15 -25.30
C GLY A 133 -9.29 -52.02 -25.45
N GLU A 134 -8.48 -53.07 -25.39
CA GLU A 134 -8.67 -54.52 -25.62
C GLU A 134 -7.71 -55.34 -24.74
#